data_AF-A0A6J8CY65-F1
#
_entry.id   AF-A0A6J8CY65-F1
#
_cell.length_a   1.000
_cell.length_b   1.000
_cell.length_c   1.000
_cell.angle_alpha   90.00
_cell.angle_beta   90.00
_cell.angle_gamma   90.00
#
_symmetry.space_group_name_H-M   'P 1'
#
loop_
_entity.id
_entity.type
_entity.pdbx_description
1 polymer ?
#
loop_
_entity_poly.entity_id
_entity_poly.type
_entity_poly.pdbx_seq_one_letter_code
_entity_poly.pdbx_strand_id
1 'polypeptide(L)'
;MDDNVYFCCEYARSSIGSCKACPKAISKNAVKIGFTPDFDHCGTIWFHFSCFFKKCFFRKQLKDDTETSSVFVGFQDLKDTDQQRIRKAHEKLVVALTTGKPEVKKGKRTADDDESEWKPHTKKPKTATHSEKELTVGKHTYQIQDFLYINISRWRVIVLVGIREYYRTAAGGKLRPGKKGISLTVDQYRTLINERLSISKAIEQIKEDKEGKDAIKKKKTKQTKKDKQAAKTDFDISENRRVIVKSEFVSGSQQVVVDIREYSTAEQSGEIPLPTDKGVTLTEEQWNKLLSLHLTVIRDLADNFGYSEDFADELSS
;
A
#
# COMPACT_ATOMS: atom_id res chain seq x y z
N MET A 1 7.44 19.08 24.25
CA MET A 1 8.24 19.53 23.09
C MET A 1 7.32 19.29 21.92
N ASP A 2 6.81 20.36 21.32
CA ASP A 2 5.85 20.23 20.23
C ASP A 2 6.52 19.47 19.09
N ASP A 3 5.91 18.35 18.66
CA ASP A 3 6.30 17.55 17.50
C ASP A 3 6.00 18.33 16.21
N ASN A 4 6.59 19.52 16.07
CA ASN A 4 6.44 20.36 14.89
C ASN A 4 7.26 19.75 13.77
N VAL A 5 6.54 19.16 12.83
CA VAL A 5 7.08 18.63 11.59
C VAL A 5 7.24 19.78 10.61
N TYR A 6 8.42 19.90 9.97
CA TYR A 6 8.71 21.01 9.06
C TYR A 6 8.87 20.55 7.61
N PHE A 7 8.36 21.37 6.69
CA PHE A 7 8.69 21.28 5.28
C PHE A 7 9.81 22.27 4.95
N CYS A 8 10.69 21.88 4.03
CA CYS A 8 11.79 22.75 3.60
C CYS A 8 12.02 22.65 2.09
N CYS A 9 12.67 23.64 1.51
CA CYS A 9 13.07 23.64 0.12
C CYS A 9 14.45 24.28 -0.04
N GLU A 10 15.25 23.71 -0.94
CA GLU A 10 16.56 24.29 -1.30
C GLU A 10 16.97 23.83 -2.70
N TYR A 11 18.00 24.48 -3.27
CA TYR A 11 18.72 23.95 -4.41
C TYR A 11 19.64 22.81 -3.98
N ALA A 12 19.62 21.70 -4.72
CA ALA A 12 20.50 20.57 -4.45
C ALA A 12 21.99 20.96 -4.61
N ARG A 13 22.73 21.01 -3.50
CA ARG A 13 24.17 21.37 -3.49
C ARG A 13 25.06 20.39 -4.28
N SER A 14 24.62 19.14 -4.39
CA SER A 14 25.29 18.08 -5.15
C SER A 14 24.27 17.15 -5.82
N SER A 15 24.73 16.36 -6.79
CA SER A 15 23.92 15.34 -7.47
C SER A 15 23.88 13.99 -6.73
N ILE A 16 24.39 13.94 -5.49
CA ILE A 16 24.48 12.71 -4.68
C ILE A 16 23.16 12.44 -3.94
N GLY A 17 22.35 13.48 -3.70
CA GLY A 17 21.06 13.36 -3.03
C GLY A 17 20.09 12.47 -3.82
N SER A 18 19.50 11.47 -3.16
CA SER A 18 18.53 10.57 -3.79
C SER A 18 17.10 10.95 -3.43
N CYS A 19 16.20 10.90 -4.43
CA CYS A 19 14.79 11.16 -4.19
C CYS A 19 14.13 9.97 -3.49
N LYS A 20 13.40 10.22 -2.41
CA LYS A 20 12.72 9.12 -1.69
C LYS A 20 11.49 8.59 -2.44
N ALA A 21 10.92 9.34 -3.37
CA ALA A 21 9.74 8.91 -4.15
C ALA A 21 10.06 8.20 -5.48
N CYS A 22 11.18 8.47 -6.16
CA CYS A 22 11.60 7.72 -7.36
C CYS A 22 13.09 7.26 -7.32
N PRO A 23 13.51 6.23 -8.08
CA PRO A 23 14.87 5.68 -7.99
C PRO A 23 15.97 6.59 -8.55
N LYS A 24 15.62 7.78 -9.07
CA LYS A 24 16.55 8.71 -9.70
C LYS A 24 17.20 9.62 -8.65
N ALA A 25 18.46 9.99 -8.91
CA ALA A 25 19.15 11.04 -8.18
C ALA A 25 18.51 12.42 -8.43
N ILE A 26 18.70 13.35 -7.49
CA ILE A 26 18.33 14.75 -7.62
C ILE A 26 19.53 15.48 -8.21
N SER A 27 19.38 16.09 -9.38
CA SER A 27 20.47 16.80 -10.06
C SER A 27 20.96 17.99 -9.24
N LYS A 28 22.25 18.30 -9.34
CA LYS A 28 22.83 19.52 -8.73
C LYS A 28 22.08 20.76 -9.25
N ASN A 29 21.87 21.74 -8.39
CA ASN A 29 21.13 22.98 -8.63
C ASN A 29 19.63 22.80 -8.96
N ALA A 30 19.09 21.58 -8.93
CA ALA A 30 17.64 21.38 -9.04
C ALA A 30 16.95 21.69 -7.70
N VAL A 31 15.75 22.27 -7.76
CA VAL A 31 14.90 22.47 -6.57
C VAL A 31 14.48 21.10 -6.02
N LYS A 32 14.75 20.90 -4.74
CA LYS A 32 14.27 19.75 -3.97
C LYS A 32 13.44 20.21 -2.79
N ILE A 33 12.45 19.41 -2.45
CA ILE A 33 11.56 19.63 -1.31
C ILE A 33 11.86 18.56 -0.27
N GLY A 34 11.94 18.97 0.99
CA GLY A 34 12.27 18.14 2.13
C GLY A 34 11.14 18.07 3.14
N PHE A 35 11.12 16.96 3.87
CA PHE A 35 10.32 16.75 5.05
C PHE A 35 11.27 16.42 6.20
N THR A 36 11.23 17.17 7.29
CA THR A 36 12.13 16.97 8.44
C THR A 36 11.34 16.86 9.74
N PRO A 37 11.69 15.88 10.61
CA PRO A 37 11.13 15.81 11.96
C PRO A 37 11.76 16.83 12.91
N ASP A 38 12.97 17.31 12.60
CA ASP A 38 13.75 18.20 13.47
C ASP A 38 14.01 19.55 12.78
N PHE A 39 14.12 20.62 13.57
CA PHE A 39 14.44 21.98 13.12
C PHE A 39 15.84 22.08 12.49
N ASP A 40 16.80 21.27 12.96
CA ASP A 40 18.19 21.27 12.48
C ASP A 40 18.38 20.60 11.11
N HIS A 41 17.28 20.24 10.42
CA HIS A 41 17.27 19.48 9.17
C HIS A 41 17.95 18.10 9.24
N CYS A 42 18.27 17.64 10.45
CA CYS A 42 18.79 16.31 10.68
C CYS A 42 17.72 15.28 10.27
N GLY A 43 18.10 14.28 9.47
CA GLY A 43 17.14 13.27 8.99
C GLY A 43 16.17 13.73 7.90
N THR A 44 16.37 14.91 7.27
CA THR A 44 15.50 15.39 6.18
C THR A 44 15.36 14.37 5.05
N ILE A 45 14.12 14.05 4.71
CA ILE A 45 13.78 13.19 3.58
C ILE A 45 13.58 14.07 2.33
N TRP A 46 14.47 13.92 1.35
CA TRP A 46 14.48 14.73 0.13
C TRP A 46 13.69 14.12 -1.03
N PHE A 47 13.05 15.00 -1.79
CA PHE A 47 12.24 14.67 -2.97
C PHE A 47 12.56 15.63 -4.13
N HIS A 48 12.45 15.14 -5.37
CA HIS A 48 12.28 16.06 -6.51
C HIS A 48 11.02 16.90 -6.30
N PHE A 49 11.03 18.16 -6.75
CA PHE A 49 9.86 19.04 -6.75
C PHE A 49 8.57 18.32 -7.17
N SER A 50 8.55 17.73 -8.37
CA SER A 50 7.37 17.06 -8.91
C SER A 50 6.99 15.79 -8.15
N CYS A 51 7.98 15.09 -7.60
CA CYS A 51 7.75 13.89 -6.81
C CYS A 51 7.12 14.20 -5.47
N PHE A 52 7.46 15.33 -4.85
CA PHE A 52 6.84 15.78 -3.62
C PHE A 52 5.33 16.01 -3.82
N PHE A 53 4.95 16.95 -4.69
CA PHE A 53 3.55 17.33 -4.88
C PHE A 53 2.65 16.24 -5.50
N LYS A 54 3.21 15.24 -6.21
CA LYS A 54 2.42 14.17 -6.83
C LYS A 54 2.42 12.86 -6.05
N LYS A 55 3.53 12.52 -5.38
CA LYS A 55 3.77 11.16 -4.87
C LYS A 55 4.12 11.11 -3.39
N CYS A 56 4.61 12.20 -2.79
CA CYS A 56 4.97 12.20 -1.37
C CYS A 56 3.72 12.05 -0.51
N PHE A 57 3.74 11.11 0.44
CA PHE A 57 2.64 10.92 1.38
C PHE A 57 2.49 12.10 2.34
N PHE A 58 3.61 12.65 2.82
CA PHE A 58 3.66 13.78 3.76
C PHE A 58 3.00 15.05 3.20
N ARG A 59 2.81 15.15 1.87
CA ARG A 59 2.09 16.28 1.26
C ARG A 59 0.68 16.45 1.80
N LYS A 60 0.05 15.38 2.32
CA LYS A 60 -1.28 15.42 2.95
C LYS A 60 -1.29 16.18 4.29
N GLN A 61 -0.12 16.43 4.89
CA GLN A 61 0.02 17.18 6.14
C GLN A 61 0.14 18.69 5.89
N LEU A 62 0.21 19.13 4.63
CA LEU A 62 0.02 20.54 4.24
C LEU A 62 -1.47 20.87 4.35
N LYS A 63 -1.96 21.12 5.57
CA LYS A 63 -3.40 21.32 5.87
C LYS A 63 -3.72 22.72 6.42
N ASP A 64 -3.09 23.77 5.91
CA ASP A 64 -3.31 25.10 6.46
C ASP A 64 -3.41 26.19 5.37
N ASP A 65 -4.18 27.24 5.64
CA ASP A 65 -4.28 28.49 4.87
C ASP A 65 -3.04 29.39 5.08
N THR A 66 -2.05 28.89 5.84
CA THR A 66 -0.78 29.55 6.11
C THR A 66 0.01 29.83 4.83
N GLU A 67 0.61 31.02 4.77
CA GLU A 67 1.37 31.48 3.62
C GLU A 67 2.48 30.48 3.25
N THR A 68 2.63 30.22 1.94
CA THR A 68 3.61 29.25 1.43
C THR A 68 5.04 29.57 1.89
N SER A 69 5.37 30.85 2.03
CA SER A 69 6.65 31.37 2.56
C SER A 69 6.95 30.90 3.99
N SER A 70 5.92 30.77 4.83
CA SER A 70 6.06 30.27 6.21
C SER A 70 6.00 28.74 6.32
N VAL A 71 5.40 28.06 5.33
CA VAL A 71 5.30 26.59 5.32
C VAL A 71 6.63 25.92 4.96
N PHE A 72 7.39 26.49 4.03
CA PHE A 72 8.64 25.90 3.54
C PHE A 72 9.85 26.70 4.03
N VAL A 73 10.62 26.11 4.95
CA VAL A 73 11.93 26.65 5.36
C VAL A 73 12.86 26.69 4.14
N GLY A 74 13.53 27.83 3.91
CA GLY A 74 14.41 28.06 2.75
C GLY A 74 13.69 28.59 1.50
N PHE A 75 12.39 28.87 1.56
CA PHE A 75 11.62 29.38 0.42
C PHE A 75 12.16 30.71 -0.12
N GLN A 76 12.54 31.62 0.76
CA GLN A 76 13.02 32.95 0.38
C GLN A 76 14.38 32.93 -0.33
N ASP A 77 15.15 31.86 -0.16
CA ASP A 77 16.47 31.69 -0.78
C ASP A 77 16.38 31.20 -2.24
N LEU A 78 15.19 30.83 -2.71
CA LEU A 78 14.96 30.40 -4.08
C LEU A 78 14.76 31.58 -5.02
N LYS A 79 15.02 31.39 -6.32
CA LYS A 79 14.68 32.38 -7.35
C LYS A 79 13.16 32.60 -7.40
N ASP A 80 12.74 33.82 -7.71
CA ASP A 80 11.32 34.20 -7.78
C ASP A 80 10.50 33.26 -8.70
N THR A 81 11.08 32.82 -9.81
CA THR A 81 10.44 31.84 -10.71
C THR A 81 10.11 30.51 -10.02
N ASP A 82 11.01 30.01 -9.18
CA ASP A 82 10.82 28.76 -8.42
C ASP A 82 9.92 28.98 -7.20
N GLN A 83 9.99 30.16 -6.57
CA GLN A 83 9.07 30.58 -5.52
C GLN A 83 7.62 30.54 -6.02
N GLN A 84 7.34 31.17 -7.16
CA GLN A 84 6.01 31.15 -7.79
C GLN A 84 5.57 29.73 -8.13
N ARG A 85 6.50 28.88 -8.60
CA ARG A 85 6.22 27.48 -8.92
C ARG A 85 5.79 26.67 -7.69
N ILE A 86 6.47 26.85 -6.55
CA ILE A 86 6.12 26.21 -5.28
C ILE A 86 4.78 26.73 -4.77
N ARG A 87 4.53 28.06 -4.79
CA ARG A 87 3.24 28.66 -4.39
C ARG A 87 2.08 28.05 -5.15
N LYS A 88 2.16 28.03 -6.49
CA LYS A 88 1.11 27.47 -7.35
C LYS A 88 0.89 25.98 -7.10
N ALA A 89 1.95 25.21 -6.86
CA ALA A 89 1.83 23.78 -6.58
C ALA A 89 1.24 23.51 -5.19
N HIS A 90 1.58 24.33 -4.19
CA HIS A 90 1.03 24.27 -2.85
C HIS A 90 -0.45 24.63 -2.84
N GLU A 91 -0.83 25.76 -3.43
CA GLU A 91 -2.22 26.19 -3.58
C GLU A 91 -3.06 25.12 -4.30
N LYS A 92 -2.59 24.60 -5.44
CA LYS A 92 -3.29 23.52 -6.17
C LYS A 92 -3.49 22.28 -5.28
N LEU A 93 -2.49 21.94 -4.47
CA LEU A 93 -2.58 20.78 -3.58
C LEU A 93 -3.58 21.02 -2.45
N VAL A 94 -3.55 22.19 -1.79
CA VAL A 94 -4.49 22.54 -0.73
C VAL A 94 -5.93 22.52 -1.25
N VAL A 95 -6.20 23.15 -2.40
CA VAL A 95 -7.53 23.11 -3.04
C VAL A 95 -7.98 21.68 -3.34
N ALA A 96 -7.09 20.81 -3.81
CA ALA A 96 -7.43 19.41 -4.08
C ALA A 96 -7.72 18.61 -2.80
N LEU A 97 -7.08 18.95 -1.68
CA LEU A 97 -7.30 18.31 -0.38
C LEU A 97 -8.60 18.79 0.29
N THR A 98 -8.99 20.06 0.12
CA THR A 98 -10.19 20.64 0.75
C THR A 98 -11.49 20.38 -0.03
N THR A 99 -11.43 20.28 -1.36
CA THR A 99 -12.64 20.15 -2.21
C THR A 99 -13.04 18.71 -2.55
N GLY A 100 -12.26 17.70 -2.13
CA GLY A 100 -12.62 16.28 -2.26
C GLY A 100 -12.80 15.74 -3.69
N LYS A 101 -12.46 16.51 -4.73
CA LYS A 101 -12.71 16.13 -6.13
C LYS A 101 -11.49 15.43 -6.75
N PRO A 102 -11.62 14.19 -7.28
CA PRO A 102 -10.50 13.48 -7.90
C PRO A 102 -10.10 14.16 -9.23
N GLU A 103 -8.79 14.16 -9.50
CA GLU A 103 -8.18 14.76 -10.69
C GLU A 103 -8.69 14.04 -11.95
N VAL A 104 -9.57 14.70 -12.73
CA VAL A 104 -9.96 14.25 -14.07
C VAL A 104 -8.71 14.25 -14.95
N LYS A 105 -8.29 13.06 -15.40
CA LYS A 105 -7.29 12.92 -16.47
C LYS A 105 -7.87 13.52 -17.76
N LYS A 106 -7.65 14.81 -18.00
CA LYS A 106 -7.66 15.38 -19.35
C LYS A 106 -6.22 15.57 -19.80
N GLY A 107 -5.81 14.72 -20.74
CA GLY A 107 -4.59 14.92 -21.50
C GLY A 107 -4.67 16.22 -22.28
N LYS A 108 -3.68 17.09 -22.07
CA LYS A 108 -3.16 17.98 -23.10
C LYS A 108 -1.69 18.20 -22.78
N ARG A 109 -0.81 17.64 -23.61
CA ARG A 109 0.60 18.04 -23.67
C ARG A 109 0.59 19.48 -24.15
N THR A 110 1.10 20.41 -23.35
CA THR A 110 1.58 21.69 -23.86
C THR A 110 3.10 21.59 -23.91
N ALA A 111 3.63 21.79 -25.11
CA ALA A 111 5.04 21.96 -25.39
C ALA A 111 5.48 23.30 -24.79
N ASP A 112 6.50 23.24 -23.93
CA ASP A 112 7.50 24.27 -23.64
C ASP A 112 8.16 23.90 -22.29
N ASP A 113 9.21 23.09 -22.38
CA ASP A 113 10.31 23.06 -21.41
C ASP A 113 11.49 22.41 -22.13
N ASP A 114 12.13 23.22 -22.96
CA ASP A 114 13.41 22.97 -23.61
C ASP A 114 14.52 22.97 -22.55
N GLU A 115 15.09 21.80 -22.28
CA GLU A 115 16.44 21.68 -21.73
C GLU A 115 17.18 20.64 -22.58
N SER A 116 17.95 21.21 -23.50
CA SER A 116 18.88 20.65 -24.48
C SER A 116 19.52 19.29 -24.19
N GLU A 117 19.55 18.48 -25.25
CA GLU A 117 20.16 17.15 -25.34
C GLU A 117 21.70 17.20 -25.33
N TRP A 118 22.32 16.39 -24.46
CA TRP A 118 23.65 15.82 -24.74
C TRP A 118 23.71 14.34 -24.30
N LYS A 119 23.99 13.47 -25.27
CA LYS A 119 24.45 12.07 -25.15
C LYS A 119 25.35 11.79 -26.37
N PRO A 120 26.18 10.72 -26.45
CA PRO A 120 26.43 9.59 -25.52
C PRO A 120 27.97 9.36 -25.29
N HIS A 121 28.46 8.46 -24.40
CA HIS A 121 28.58 7.01 -24.64
C HIS A 121 29.06 6.20 -23.41
N THR A 122 28.40 5.03 -23.24
CA THR A 122 28.85 3.68 -22.81
C THR A 122 29.60 3.54 -21.46
N LYS A 123 29.19 2.72 -20.48
CA LYS A 123 28.96 1.26 -20.48
C LYS A 123 28.13 0.81 -19.24
N LYS A 124 27.34 -0.26 -19.41
CA LYS A 124 26.52 -1.02 -18.41
C LYS A 124 27.40 -1.89 -17.47
N PRO A 125 26.86 -2.74 -16.56
CA PRO A 125 25.59 -2.73 -15.80
C PRO A 125 25.82 -2.84 -14.27
N LYS A 126 24.86 -2.44 -13.43
CA LYS A 126 24.66 -3.09 -12.12
C LYS A 126 23.18 -3.29 -11.85
N THR A 127 22.82 -4.56 -11.80
CA THR A 127 21.64 -5.17 -11.23
C THR A 127 21.20 -4.40 -9.98
N ALA A 128 19.98 -3.87 -9.99
CA ALA A 128 19.36 -3.34 -8.79
C ALA A 128 18.99 -4.52 -7.88
N THR A 129 19.95 -4.93 -7.07
CA THR A 129 19.72 -5.85 -5.95
C THR A 129 18.71 -5.17 -5.02
N HIS A 130 17.44 -5.56 -5.12
CA HIS A 130 16.48 -5.29 -4.06
C HIS A 130 17.05 -5.94 -2.80
N SER A 131 17.51 -5.14 -1.83
CA SER A 131 17.97 -5.64 -0.55
C SER A 131 16.80 -6.36 0.10
N GLU A 132 16.79 -7.69 0.02
CA GLU A 132 15.84 -8.58 0.65
C GLU A 132 16.06 -8.43 2.17
N LYS A 133 15.32 -7.51 2.80
CA LYS A 133 15.55 -7.17 4.20
C LYS A 133 15.10 -8.34 5.07
N GLU A 134 15.97 -8.70 5.99
CA GLU A 134 15.71 -9.65 7.07
C GLU A 134 14.54 -9.16 7.92
N LEU A 135 13.64 -10.07 8.33
CA LEU A 135 12.55 -9.73 9.22
C LEU A 135 13.09 -9.52 10.63
N THR A 136 12.94 -8.33 11.18
CA THR A 136 13.13 -8.10 12.62
C THR A 136 11.79 -8.37 13.31
N VAL A 137 11.60 -9.60 13.78
CA VAL A 137 10.42 -10.00 14.56
C VAL A 137 10.32 -9.05 15.76
N GLY A 138 9.21 -8.32 15.86
CA GLY A 138 8.93 -7.41 16.98
C GLY A 138 8.71 -5.95 16.61
N LYS A 139 9.12 -5.48 15.42
CA LYS A 139 8.81 -4.11 14.96
C LYS A 139 7.88 -4.16 13.74
N HIS A 140 6.61 -3.78 13.93
CA HIS A 140 5.54 -3.76 12.92
C HIS A 140 5.27 -5.10 12.22
N THR A 141 5.43 -6.20 12.96
CA THR A 141 5.26 -7.57 12.47
C THR A 141 4.41 -8.36 13.45
N TYR A 142 3.35 -9.01 12.94
CA TYR A 142 2.35 -9.71 13.74
C TYR A 142 2.17 -11.14 13.23
N GLN A 143 2.29 -12.10 14.13
CA GLN A 143 2.23 -13.52 13.77
C GLN A 143 0.79 -14.02 13.64
N ILE A 144 0.46 -14.61 12.49
CA ILE A 144 -0.78 -15.35 12.25
C ILE A 144 -0.57 -16.84 12.58
N GLN A 145 0.54 -17.42 12.12
CA GLN A 145 0.98 -18.80 12.40
C GLN A 145 2.52 -18.88 12.37
N ASP A 146 3.14 -19.99 12.78
CA ASP A 146 4.60 -20.28 12.81
C ASP A 146 5.42 -19.58 11.73
N PHE A 147 4.94 -19.61 10.48
CA PHE A 147 5.60 -19.02 9.33
C PHE A 147 4.77 -17.98 8.59
N LEU A 148 3.59 -17.62 9.06
CA LEU A 148 2.70 -16.68 8.38
C LEU A 148 2.54 -15.41 9.21
N TYR A 149 2.87 -14.26 8.63
CA TYR A 149 2.90 -12.99 9.35
C TYR A 149 2.20 -11.87 8.56
N ILE A 150 1.64 -10.93 9.30
CA ILE A 150 1.36 -9.58 8.83
C ILE A 150 2.61 -8.74 9.07
N ASN A 151 3.06 -7.97 8.08
CA ASN A 151 4.14 -7.02 8.24
C ASN A 151 3.72 -5.66 7.69
N ILE A 152 3.98 -4.59 8.41
CA ILE A 152 3.87 -3.24 7.86
C ILE A 152 5.26 -2.81 7.42
N SER A 153 5.36 -2.34 6.18
CA SER A 153 6.63 -1.88 5.62
C SER A 153 6.45 -0.62 4.80
N ARG A 154 7.51 0.18 4.75
CA ARG A 154 7.57 1.38 3.91
C ARG A 154 8.48 1.11 2.72
N TRP A 155 7.90 0.98 1.53
CA TRP A 155 8.63 0.97 0.28
C TRP A 155 8.60 2.36 -0.33
N ARG A 156 9.75 3.05 -0.28
CA ARG A 156 9.87 4.43 -0.76
C ARG A 156 8.96 5.37 0.04
N VAL A 157 7.83 5.78 -0.55
CA VAL A 157 6.78 6.62 0.06
C VAL A 157 5.48 5.84 0.33
N ILE A 158 5.40 4.60 -0.14
CA ILE A 158 4.21 3.78 -0.04
C ILE A 158 4.35 2.91 1.20
N VAL A 159 3.36 2.99 2.08
CA VAL A 159 3.21 2.06 3.20
C VAL A 159 2.37 0.88 2.72
N LEU A 160 2.88 -0.31 2.98
CA LEU A 160 2.32 -1.58 2.53
C LEU A 160 2.08 -2.48 3.73
N VAL A 161 0.91 -3.10 3.78
CA VAL A 161 0.57 -4.17 4.70
C VAL A 161 0.74 -5.50 3.96
N GLY A 162 1.79 -6.22 4.29
CA GLY A 162 2.09 -7.55 3.76
C GLY A 162 1.44 -8.64 4.58
N ILE A 163 0.76 -9.59 3.94
CA ILE A 163 0.31 -10.85 4.53
C ILE A 163 1.11 -11.95 3.81
N ARG A 164 2.08 -12.56 4.48
CA ARG A 164 3.14 -13.34 3.81
C ARG A 164 3.65 -14.51 4.63
N GLU A 165 3.89 -15.63 3.94
CA GLU A 165 4.65 -16.76 4.48
C GLU A 165 6.15 -16.45 4.47
N TYR A 166 6.85 -16.84 5.52
CA TYR A 166 8.28 -16.71 5.72
C TYR A 166 8.91 -18.09 5.82
N TYR A 167 10.20 -18.18 5.51
CA TYR A 167 10.97 -19.40 5.69
C TYR A 167 12.20 -19.13 6.57
N ARG A 168 12.67 -20.16 7.27
CA ARG A 168 13.93 -20.11 8.01
C ARG A 168 15.09 -20.41 7.08
N THR A 169 16.14 -19.61 7.18
CA THR A 169 17.41 -19.92 6.49
C THR A 169 18.21 -20.96 7.27
N ALA A 170 18.86 -21.87 6.53
CA ALA A 170 19.68 -22.94 7.11
C ALA A 170 20.88 -22.40 7.93
N ALA A 171 21.45 -21.28 7.51
CA ALA A 171 22.71 -20.74 8.06
C ALA A 171 22.55 -19.84 9.30
N GLY A 172 21.35 -19.75 9.90
CA GLY A 172 21.18 -18.90 11.09
C GLY A 172 19.77 -18.76 11.64
N GLY A 173 18.81 -19.57 11.19
CA GLY A 173 17.44 -19.58 11.72
C GLY A 173 16.65 -18.29 11.45
N LYS A 174 17.19 -17.37 10.64
CA LYS A 174 16.61 -16.06 10.33
C LYS A 174 15.38 -16.24 9.44
N LEU A 175 14.32 -15.50 9.74
CA LEU A 175 13.10 -15.48 8.93
C LEU A 175 13.28 -14.55 7.72
N ARG A 176 12.98 -15.10 6.54
CA ARG A 176 13.02 -14.39 5.26
C ARG A 176 11.65 -14.47 4.58
N PRO A 177 11.20 -13.39 3.92
CA PRO A 177 9.92 -13.38 3.22
C PRO A 177 9.94 -14.41 2.08
N GLY A 178 8.95 -15.29 2.05
CA GLY A 178 8.73 -16.25 0.97
C GLY A 178 7.97 -15.63 -0.21
N LYS A 179 7.82 -16.39 -1.31
CA LYS A 179 7.08 -15.95 -2.51
C LYS A 179 5.57 -15.86 -2.25
N LYS A 180 5.03 -16.75 -1.44
CA LYS A 180 3.60 -16.80 -1.06
C LYS A 180 3.26 -15.65 -0.13
N GLY A 181 2.43 -14.74 -0.61
CA GLY A 181 2.05 -13.55 0.12
C GLY A 181 1.66 -12.41 -0.80
N ILE A 182 0.86 -11.49 -0.26
CA ILE A 182 0.42 -10.28 -0.94
C ILE A 182 0.79 -9.06 -0.10
N SER A 183 1.18 -7.96 -0.76
CA SER A 183 1.46 -6.68 -0.11
C SER A 183 0.44 -5.67 -0.58
N LEU A 184 -0.49 -5.33 0.30
CA LEU A 184 -1.61 -4.41 0.05
C LEU A 184 -1.19 -2.98 0.38
N THR A 185 -1.71 -1.99 -0.35
CA THR A 185 -1.69 -0.61 0.13
C THR A 185 -2.58 -0.48 1.37
N VAL A 186 -2.43 0.60 2.14
CA VAL A 186 -3.30 0.83 3.31
C VAL A 186 -4.77 0.90 2.92
N ASP A 187 -5.11 1.54 1.81
CA ASP A 187 -6.49 1.60 1.31
C ASP A 187 -7.02 0.21 0.89
N GLN A 188 -6.19 -0.61 0.23
CA GLN A 188 -6.55 -1.99 -0.11
C GLN A 188 -6.76 -2.85 1.14
N TYR A 189 -5.92 -2.68 2.17
CA TYR A 189 -6.08 -3.36 3.45
C TYR A 189 -7.37 -2.91 4.15
N ARG A 190 -7.69 -1.61 4.13
CA ARG A 190 -8.96 -1.08 4.65
C ARG A 190 -10.17 -1.73 3.97
N THR A 191 -10.18 -1.79 2.64
CA THR A 191 -11.26 -2.45 1.90
C THR A 191 -11.41 -3.92 2.31
N LEU A 192 -10.29 -4.65 2.46
CA LEU A 192 -10.29 -6.04 2.94
C LEU A 192 -10.96 -6.17 4.33
N ILE A 193 -10.63 -5.28 5.27
CA ILE A 193 -11.18 -5.31 6.62
C ILE A 193 -12.65 -4.83 6.66
N ASN A 194 -13.05 -3.89 5.81
CA ASN A 194 -14.46 -3.48 5.70
C ASN A 194 -15.35 -4.65 5.25
N GLU A 195 -14.86 -5.49 4.34
CA GLU A 195 -15.58 -6.68 3.87
C GLU A 195 -15.54 -7.87 4.84
N ARG A 196 -14.90 -7.73 6.03
CA ARG A 196 -14.67 -8.84 6.96
C ARG A 196 -15.94 -9.61 7.33
N LEU A 197 -17.05 -8.91 7.57
CA LEU A 197 -18.32 -9.52 7.95
C LEU A 197 -18.94 -10.30 6.80
N SER A 198 -18.87 -9.76 5.58
CA SER A 198 -19.36 -10.43 4.37
C SER A 198 -18.56 -11.69 4.08
N ILE A 199 -17.23 -11.61 4.22
CA ILE A 199 -16.31 -12.74 4.05
C ILE A 199 -16.60 -13.83 5.09
N SER A 200 -16.73 -13.48 6.37
CA SER A 200 -17.05 -14.44 7.42
C SER A 200 -18.41 -15.11 7.21
N LYS A 201 -19.43 -14.37 6.77
CA LYS A 201 -20.73 -14.96 6.37
C LYS A 201 -20.59 -15.95 5.22
N ALA A 202 -19.78 -15.63 4.22
CA ALA A 202 -19.54 -16.52 3.08
C ALA A 202 -18.81 -17.82 3.52
N ILE A 203 -17.89 -17.75 4.49
CA ILE A 203 -17.24 -18.93 5.06
C ILE A 203 -18.29 -19.87 5.67
N GLU A 204 -19.15 -19.34 6.55
CA GLU A 204 -20.18 -20.15 7.21
C GLU A 204 -21.17 -20.77 6.22
N GLN A 205 -21.64 -20.00 5.22
CA GLN A 205 -22.58 -20.55 4.23
C GLN A 205 -21.97 -21.71 3.42
N ILE A 206 -20.70 -21.62 3.04
CA ILE A 206 -20.03 -22.69 2.29
C ILE A 206 -19.87 -23.95 3.15
N LYS A 207 -19.66 -23.80 4.47
CA LYS A 207 -19.61 -24.94 5.40
C LYS A 207 -20.98 -25.61 5.52
N GLU A 208 -22.03 -24.85 5.80
CA GLU A 208 -23.39 -25.37 5.91
C GLU A 208 -23.82 -26.12 4.64
N ASP A 209 -23.48 -25.56 3.47
CA ASP A 209 -23.83 -26.15 2.18
C ASP A 209 -23.09 -27.49 1.94
N LYS A 210 -21.89 -27.66 2.51
CA LYS A 210 -21.18 -28.95 2.49
C LYS A 210 -21.83 -29.96 3.43
N GLU A 211 -22.08 -29.58 4.67
CA GLU A 211 -22.71 -30.45 5.67
C GLU A 211 -24.10 -30.90 5.23
N GLY A 212 -24.89 -30.00 4.65
CA GLY A 212 -26.17 -30.31 4.02
C GLY A 212 -26.03 -31.30 2.87
N LYS A 213 -25.03 -31.15 2.00
CA LYS A 213 -24.75 -32.10 0.90
C LYS A 213 -24.29 -33.47 1.39
N ASP A 214 -23.49 -33.53 2.45
CA ASP A 214 -23.03 -34.79 3.04
C ASP A 214 -24.15 -35.50 3.81
N ALA A 215 -25.03 -34.76 4.49
CA ALA A 215 -26.24 -35.28 5.10
C ALA A 215 -27.26 -35.80 4.06
N ILE A 216 -27.42 -35.09 2.94
CA ILE A 216 -28.28 -35.50 1.82
C ILE A 216 -27.70 -36.72 1.09
N LYS A 217 -26.38 -36.82 0.90
CA LYS A 217 -25.73 -38.04 0.37
C LYS A 217 -25.97 -39.27 1.25
N LYS A 218 -26.10 -39.09 2.57
CA LYS A 218 -26.43 -40.18 3.52
C LYS A 218 -27.93 -40.54 3.56
N LYS A 219 -28.83 -39.70 3.04
CA LYS A 219 -30.27 -39.99 2.91
C LYS A 219 -30.72 -39.86 1.45
N LYS A 220 -30.68 -40.97 0.68
CA LYS A 220 -31.47 -41.04 -0.57
C LYS A 220 -32.95 -40.84 -0.22
N THR A 221 -33.55 -39.70 -0.60
CA THR A 221 -34.85 -39.55 -1.31
C THR A 221 -35.33 -38.07 -1.33
N LYS A 222 -35.76 -37.62 -2.52
CA LYS A 222 -36.60 -36.45 -2.92
C LYS A 222 -36.47 -35.10 -2.18
N GLN A 223 -35.69 -34.22 -2.82
CA GLN A 223 -36.06 -32.89 -3.35
C GLN A 223 -36.96 -31.93 -2.54
N THR A 224 -36.43 -30.74 -2.26
CA THR A 224 -37.14 -29.45 -2.47
C THR A 224 -36.09 -28.36 -2.69
N LYS A 225 -36.10 -27.74 -3.89
CA LYS A 225 -35.30 -26.55 -4.18
C LYS A 225 -36.04 -25.35 -3.57
N LYS A 226 -35.47 -24.78 -2.52
CA LYS A 226 -35.79 -23.42 -2.08
C LYS A 226 -34.71 -22.53 -2.67
N ASP A 227 -35.09 -21.48 -3.38
CA ASP A 227 -34.16 -20.54 -4.02
C ASP A 227 -33.36 -19.78 -2.95
N LYS A 228 -32.30 -20.42 -2.42
CA LYS A 228 -31.25 -19.75 -1.67
C LYS A 228 -30.46 -18.94 -2.69
N GLN A 229 -30.62 -17.62 -2.63
CA GLN A 229 -29.78 -16.69 -3.37
C GLN A 229 -28.32 -16.99 -3.03
N ALA A 230 -27.52 -17.37 -4.02
CA ALA A 230 -26.14 -17.76 -3.79
C ALA A 230 -25.37 -16.60 -3.13
N ALA A 231 -24.73 -16.88 -1.99
CA ALA A 231 -23.96 -15.88 -1.28
C ALA A 231 -22.81 -15.36 -2.17
N LYS A 232 -22.55 -14.05 -2.09
CA LYS A 232 -21.37 -13.44 -2.74
C LYS A 232 -20.11 -14.04 -2.11
N THR A 233 -19.27 -14.68 -2.93
CA THR A 233 -18.01 -15.30 -2.49
C THR A 233 -16.77 -14.63 -3.08
N ASP A 234 -16.95 -13.66 -3.99
CA ASP A 234 -15.89 -12.88 -4.63
C ASP A 234 -16.04 -11.41 -4.23
N PHE A 235 -14.97 -10.81 -3.72
CA PHE A 235 -14.91 -9.44 -3.21
C PHE A 235 -13.72 -8.70 -3.85
N ASP A 236 -14.00 -7.66 -4.62
CA ASP A 236 -12.96 -6.82 -5.20
C ASP A 236 -12.33 -5.90 -4.13
N ILE A 237 -11.01 -5.98 -3.98
CA ILE A 237 -10.20 -5.05 -3.16
C ILE A 237 -9.75 -3.85 -4.01
N SER A 238 -9.42 -4.11 -5.27
CA SER A 238 -9.04 -3.11 -6.28
C SER A 238 -9.19 -3.71 -7.68
N GLU A 239 -8.98 -2.93 -8.74
CA GLU A 239 -9.14 -3.37 -10.14
C GLU A 239 -8.48 -4.72 -10.47
N ASN A 240 -7.33 -5.01 -9.86
CA ASN A 240 -6.57 -6.24 -10.11
C ASN A 240 -6.37 -7.11 -8.86
N ARG A 241 -7.16 -6.94 -7.79
CA ARG A 241 -7.01 -7.74 -6.56
C ARG A 241 -8.35 -8.10 -5.96
N ARG A 242 -8.48 -9.36 -5.59
CA ARG A 242 -9.74 -9.94 -5.11
C ARG A 242 -9.53 -10.82 -3.88
N VAL A 243 -10.60 -10.98 -3.12
CA VAL A 243 -10.76 -12.01 -2.10
C VAL A 243 -11.78 -13.00 -2.59
N ILE A 244 -11.42 -14.28 -2.62
CA ILE A 244 -12.35 -15.36 -2.95
C ILE A 244 -12.46 -16.32 -1.79
N VAL A 245 -13.68 -16.52 -1.31
CA VAL A 245 -13.98 -17.58 -0.33
C VAL A 245 -14.35 -18.83 -1.10
N LYS A 246 -13.56 -19.89 -0.93
CA LYS A 246 -13.72 -21.13 -1.70
C LYS A 246 -13.40 -22.36 -0.86
N SER A 247 -13.77 -23.52 -1.38
CA SER A 247 -13.35 -24.80 -0.82
C SER A 247 -12.10 -25.29 -1.51
N GLU A 248 -11.04 -25.53 -0.76
CA GLU A 248 -9.73 -25.94 -1.30
C GLU A 248 -9.14 -27.07 -0.45
N PHE A 249 -8.32 -27.90 -1.08
CA PHE A 249 -7.66 -29.00 -0.37
C PHE A 249 -6.38 -28.46 0.27
N VAL A 250 -6.38 -28.36 1.59
CA VAL A 250 -5.26 -27.83 2.39
C VAL A 250 -4.81 -28.92 3.35
N SER A 251 -3.51 -29.22 3.34
CA SER A 251 -2.87 -30.18 4.26
C SER A 251 -3.58 -31.55 4.34
N GLY A 252 -4.06 -32.07 3.21
CA GLY A 252 -4.70 -33.40 3.18
C GLY A 252 -6.21 -33.41 3.46
N SER A 253 -6.84 -32.25 3.64
CA SER A 253 -8.29 -32.16 3.93
C SER A 253 -8.95 -31.04 3.13
N GLN A 254 -10.24 -31.20 2.80
CA GLN A 254 -10.98 -30.15 2.11
C GLN A 254 -11.49 -29.10 3.10
N GLN A 255 -10.90 -27.91 3.08
CA GLN A 255 -11.20 -26.82 4.00
C GLN A 255 -11.88 -25.67 3.26
N VAL A 256 -12.56 -24.77 3.99
CA VAL A 256 -12.99 -23.48 3.45
C VAL A 256 -11.87 -22.48 3.71
N VAL A 257 -11.48 -21.74 2.68
CA VAL A 257 -10.33 -20.83 2.69
C VAL A 257 -10.70 -19.47 2.15
N VAL A 258 -9.93 -18.46 2.58
CA VAL A 258 -9.99 -17.08 2.08
C VAL A 258 -8.74 -16.84 1.22
N ASP A 259 -8.91 -16.77 -0.09
CA ASP A 259 -7.82 -16.56 -1.06
C ASP A 259 -7.74 -15.08 -1.44
N ILE A 260 -6.67 -14.41 -1.03
CA ILE A 260 -6.42 -12.98 -1.30
C ILE A 260 -5.34 -12.88 -2.37
N ARG A 261 -5.68 -12.44 -3.58
CA ARG A 261 -4.83 -12.63 -4.76
C ARG A 261 -4.87 -11.47 -5.76
N GLU A 262 -3.74 -11.24 -6.42
CA GLU A 262 -3.61 -10.36 -7.57
C GLU A 262 -3.95 -11.12 -8.86
N TYR A 263 -4.71 -10.48 -9.74
CA TYR A 263 -5.11 -10.97 -11.05
C TYR A 263 -4.40 -10.18 -12.15
N SER A 264 -4.24 -10.80 -13.32
CA SER A 264 -3.74 -10.10 -14.50
C SER A 264 -4.68 -8.94 -14.86
N THR A 265 -4.12 -7.83 -15.33
CA THR A 265 -4.93 -6.79 -15.95
C THR A 265 -5.36 -7.29 -17.32
N ALA A 266 -6.66 -7.24 -17.63
CA ALA A 266 -7.12 -7.50 -18.99
C ALA A 266 -6.38 -6.54 -19.92
N GLU A 267 -5.54 -7.07 -20.81
CA GLU A 267 -5.05 -6.27 -21.92
C GLU A 267 -6.23 -5.92 -22.83
N GLN A 268 -6.06 -4.95 -23.72
CA GLN A 268 -7.10 -4.40 -24.60
C GLN A 268 -7.84 -5.46 -25.48
N SER A 269 -7.49 -6.74 -25.37
CA SER A 269 -8.06 -7.90 -26.05
C SER A 269 -9.35 -8.47 -25.40
N GLY A 270 -9.79 -7.98 -24.24
CA GLY A 270 -11.01 -8.48 -23.59
C GLY A 270 -10.85 -9.85 -22.92
N GLU A 271 -9.62 -10.27 -22.64
CA GLU A 271 -9.34 -11.51 -21.92
C GLU A 271 -9.80 -11.47 -20.46
N ILE A 272 -10.30 -12.61 -19.97
CA ILE A 272 -10.73 -12.78 -18.58
C ILE A 272 -9.49 -12.72 -17.67
N PRO A 273 -9.46 -11.82 -16.65
CA PRO A 273 -8.37 -11.75 -15.68
C PRO A 273 -8.09 -13.10 -15.02
N LEU A 274 -6.82 -13.54 -15.06
CA LEU A 274 -6.37 -14.79 -14.46
C LEU A 274 -5.63 -14.56 -13.13
N PRO A 275 -5.77 -15.48 -12.16
CA PRO A 275 -5.05 -15.37 -10.90
C PRO A 275 -3.54 -15.49 -11.11
N THR A 276 -2.76 -14.64 -10.43
CA THR A 276 -1.30 -14.71 -10.43
C THR A 276 -0.76 -15.47 -9.22
N ASP A 277 0.54 -15.74 -9.22
CA ASP A 277 1.26 -16.32 -8.07
C ASP A 277 1.32 -15.38 -6.86
N LYS A 278 1.00 -14.09 -7.05
CA LYS A 278 1.00 -13.10 -5.96
C LYS A 278 -0.33 -13.18 -5.21
N GLY A 279 -0.34 -13.97 -4.17
CA GLY A 279 -1.48 -14.11 -3.29
C GLY A 279 -1.14 -14.89 -2.03
N VAL A 280 -2.12 -14.97 -1.15
CA VAL A 280 -2.08 -15.81 0.05
C VAL A 280 -3.44 -16.47 0.22
N THR A 281 -3.42 -17.77 0.48
CA THR A 281 -4.61 -18.53 0.85
C THR A 281 -4.60 -18.73 2.35
N LEU A 282 -5.63 -18.27 3.03
CA LEU A 282 -5.77 -18.37 4.48
C LEU A 282 -6.82 -19.43 4.83
N THR A 283 -6.50 -20.32 5.77
CA THR A 283 -7.51 -21.14 6.43
C THR A 283 -8.44 -20.24 7.25
N GLU A 284 -9.59 -20.76 7.65
CA GLU A 284 -10.49 -20.03 8.54
C GLU A 284 -9.81 -19.61 9.85
N GLU A 285 -9.03 -20.49 10.48
CA GLU A 285 -8.30 -20.18 11.70
C GLU A 285 -7.31 -19.02 11.48
N GLN A 286 -6.57 -19.05 10.36
CA GLN A 286 -5.66 -17.97 9.98
C GLN A 286 -6.39 -16.66 9.68
N TRP A 287 -7.56 -16.74 9.03
CA TRP A 287 -8.42 -15.57 8.76
C TRP A 287 -8.92 -14.95 10.07
N ASN A 288 -9.46 -15.76 10.98
CA ASN A 288 -9.90 -15.30 12.29
C ASN A 288 -8.74 -14.71 13.11
N LYS A 289 -7.54 -15.29 13.00
CA LYS A 289 -6.36 -14.72 13.64
C LYS A 289 -5.96 -13.39 13.02
N LEU A 290 -6.02 -13.22 11.69
CA LEU A 290 -5.83 -11.94 11.02
C LEU A 290 -6.85 -10.91 11.53
N LEU A 291 -8.13 -11.29 11.63
CA LEU A 291 -9.17 -10.43 12.21
C LEU A 291 -8.92 -10.13 13.69
N SER A 292 -8.31 -11.00 14.49
CA SER A 292 -7.96 -10.63 15.86
C SER A 292 -6.85 -9.57 15.94
N LEU A 293 -6.03 -9.45 14.89
CA LEU A 293 -4.87 -8.56 14.82
C LEU A 293 -5.16 -7.22 14.12
N HIS A 294 -6.28 -7.10 13.40
CA HIS A 294 -6.51 -5.95 12.52
C HIS A 294 -6.47 -4.61 13.27
N LEU A 295 -7.10 -4.50 14.45
CA LEU A 295 -7.06 -3.28 15.26
C LEU A 295 -5.64 -2.89 15.67
N THR A 296 -4.81 -3.88 16.02
CA THR A 296 -3.40 -3.64 16.35
C THR A 296 -2.62 -3.15 15.14
N VAL A 297 -2.86 -3.74 13.96
CA VAL A 297 -2.24 -3.30 12.69
C VAL A 297 -2.70 -1.89 12.33
N ILE A 298 -3.98 -1.58 12.54
CA ILE A 298 -4.59 -0.28 12.27
C ILE A 298 -3.96 0.80 13.15
N ARG A 299 -3.86 0.53 14.45
CA ARG A 299 -3.20 1.41 15.42
C ARG A 299 -1.73 1.63 15.08
N ASP A 300 -1.00 0.58 14.71
CA ASP A 300 0.40 0.71 14.32
C ASP A 300 0.58 1.57 13.06
N LEU A 301 -0.33 1.44 12.08
CA LEU A 301 -0.36 2.33 10.91
C LEU A 301 -0.60 3.80 11.30
N ALA A 302 -1.43 4.06 12.31
CA ALA A 302 -1.64 5.40 12.82
C ALA A 302 -0.40 5.93 13.55
N ASP A 303 0.01 5.24 14.61
CA ASP A 303 1.07 5.63 15.53
C ASP A 303 2.43 5.76 14.84
N ASN A 304 2.76 4.87 13.90
CA ASN A 304 4.11 4.77 13.34
C ASN A 304 4.21 5.10 11.85
N PHE A 305 3.08 5.19 11.14
CA PHE A 305 3.08 5.42 9.68
C PHE A 305 2.31 6.66 9.23
N GLY A 306 1.68 7.41 10.15
CA GLY A 306 1.08 8.72 9.89
C GLY A 306 -0.26 8.66 9.16
N TYR A 307 -1.03 7.59 9.38
CA TYR A 307 -2.43 7.46 8.93
C TYR A 307 -3.37 7.94 10.05
N SER A 308 -4.49 8.62 9.73
CA SER A 308 -5.33 9.27 10.77
C SER A 308 -6.10 8.25 11.62
N GLU A 309 -6.39 8.62 12.88
CA GLU A 309 -7.14 7.80 13.84
C GLU A 309 -8.63 7.61 13.48
N ASP A 310 -9.19 8.39 12.54
CA ASP A 310 -10.54 8.16 11.97
C ASP A 310 -10.70 6.73 11.39
N PHE A 311 -9.56 6.05 11.19
CA PHE A 311 -9.40 4.66 10.80
C PHE A 311 -9.83 3.63 11.86
N ALA A 312 -9.80 3.97 13.16
CA ALA A 312 -10.18 3.07 14.24
C ALA A 312 -11.70 3.08 14.52
N ASP A 313 -12.32 4.25 14.46
CA ASP A 313 -13.73 4.44 14.83
C ASP A 313 -14.72 3.85 13.80
N GLU A 314 -14.35 3.83 12.52
CA GLU A 314 -15.20 3.27 11.45
C GLU A 314 -15.12 1.72 11.40
N LEU A 315 -14.10 1.13 12.03
CA LEU A 315 -13.81 -0.31 12.00
C LEU A 315 -14.15 -1.04 13.32
N SER A 316 -14.39 -0.28 14.39
CA SER A 316 -14.89 -0.81 15.67
C SER A 316 -16.40 -1.09 15.69
N SER A 317 -17.13 -0.61 14.68
CA SER A 317 -18.57 -0.84 14.48
C SER A 317 -18.81 -2.09 13.61
#